data_AF-A0A3M1F7B1-F1
#
_entry.id   AF-A0A3M1F7B1-F1
#
_cell.length_a   1.000
_cell.length_b   1.000
_cell.length_c   1.000
_cell.angle_alpha   90.00
_cell.angle_beta   90.00
_cell.angle_gamma   90.00
#
_symmetry.space_group_name_H-M   'P 1'
#
loop_
_entity.id
_entity.type
_entity.pdbx_description
1 polymer ?
#
loop_
_entity_poly.entity_id
_entity_poly.type
_entity_poly.pdbx_seq_one_letter_code
_entity_poly.pdbx_strand_id
1 'polypeptide(L)' 'MGQFEVFSFLHKADGWFTSREIAEQLGASLGSVTMSLKKLRESNLIDCRSGPKQNSYVYRGLCGSAAKKKP' A
#
# COMPACT_ATOMS: atom_id res chain seq x y z
N MET A 1 13.39 -5.15 3.54
CA MET A 1 12.50 -4.21 2.83
C MET A 1 11.77 -3.33 3.83
N GLY A 2 11.78 -2.02 3.59
CA GLY A 2 11.28 -1.01 4.51
C GLY A 2 9.93 -0.41 4.14
N GLN A 3 9.35 0.35 5.07
CA GLN A 3 8.11 1.10 4.88
C GLN A 3 8.17 2.07 3.69
N PHE A 4 9.35 2.62 3.40
CA PHE A 4 9.57 3.55 2.29
C PHE A 4 9.40 2.91 0.91
N GLU A 5 9.88 1.68 0.71
CA GLU A 5 9.76 0.98 -0.59
C GLU A 5 8.30 0.69 -0.93
N VAL A 6 7.54 0.22 0.05
CA VAL A 6 6.10 -0.02 -0.08
C VAL A 6 5.34 1.27 -0.40
N PHE A 7 5.68 2.36 0.29
CA PHE A 7 5.09 3.66 0.06
C PHE A 7 5.44 4.21 -1.33
N SER A 8 6.71 4.10 -1.74
CA SER A 8 7.19 4.54 -3.06
C SER A 8 6.51 3.75 -4.18
N PHE A 9 6.32 2.44 -4.00
CA PHE A 9 5.58 1.60 -4.93
C PHE A 9 4.16 2.10 -5.12
N LEU A 10 3.41 2.28 -4.03
CA LEU A 10 2.03 2.78 -4.09
C LEU A 10 1.97 4.17 -4.73
N HIS A 11 2.97 5.03 -4.53
CA HIS A 11 3.02 6.35 -5.17
C HIS A 11 3.26 6.33 -6.68
N LYS A 12 3.92 5.29 -7.19
CA LYS A 12 4.22 5.12 -8.63
C LYS A 12 3.17 4.27 -9.34
N ALA A 13 2.49 3.42 -8.60
CA ALA A 13 1.45 2.55 -9.12
C ALA A 13 0.10 3.28 -9.19
N ASP A 14 -0.68 2.98 -10.22
CA ASP A 14 -2.07 3.41 -10.34
C ASP A 14 -3.00 2.20 -10.19
N GLY A 15 -4.16 2.39 -9.55
CA GLY A 15 -5.14 1.33 -9.33
C GLY A 15 -5.19 0.80 -7.90
N TRP A 16 -5.66 -0.44 -7.72
CA TRP A 16 -5.82 -1.07 -6.41
C TRP A 16 -5.03 -2.37 -6.36
N PHE A 17 -4.27 -2.56 -5.28
CA PHE A 17 -3.37 -3.70 -5.11
C PHE A 17 -3.61 -4.40 -3.79
N THR A 18 -3.53 -5.73 -3.80
CA THR A 18 -3.48 -6.55 -2.58
C THR A 18 -2.06 -6.54 -1.99
N SER A 19 -1.95 -6.86 -0.70
CA SER A 19 -0.64 -7.03 -0.05
C SER A 19 0.24 -8.09 -0.75
N ARG A 20 -0.38 -9.09 -1.37
CA ARG A 20 0.31 -10.12 -2.17
C ARG A 20 0.89 -9.56 -3.47
N GLU A 21 0.10 -8.83 -4.24
CA GLU A 21 0.58 -8.23 -5.50
C GLU A 21 1.71 -7.23 -5.26
N ILE A 22 1.63 -6.45 -4.18
CA ILE A 22 2.69 -5.53 -3.77
C ILE A 22 3.96 -6.30 -3.39
N ALA A 23 3.82 -7.40 -2.64
CA ALA A 23 4.93 -8.25 -2.25
C ALA A 23 5.61 -8.90 -3.47
N GLU A 24 4.82 -9.41 -4.42
CA GLU A 24 5.32 -9.99 -5.67
C GLU A 24 6.04 -8.95 -6.53
N GLN A 25 5.50 -7.73 -6.68
CA GLN A 25 6.14 -6.65 -7.44
C GLN A 25 7.41 -6.11 -6.79
N LEU A 26 7.48 -6.11 -5.46
CA LEU A 26 8.66 -5.68 -4.72
C LEU A 26 9.69 -6.79 -4.50
N GLY A 27 9.38 -8.03 -4.88
CA GLY A 27 10.21 -9.20 -4.54
C GLY A 27 10.41 -9.37 -3.02
N ALA A 28 9.41 -8.97 -2.23
CA ALA A 28 9.48 -8.85 -0.79
C ALA A 28 8.61 -9.90 -0.08
N SER A 29 8.95 -10.19 1.18
CA SER A 29 8.12 -11.08 2.00
C SER A 29 6.77 -10.45 2.33
N LEU A 30 5.69 -11.20 2.13
CA LEU A 30 4.31 -10.77 2.42
C LEU A 30 4.13 -10.22 3.83
N GLY A 31 4.77 -10.84 4.84
CA GLY A 31 4.70 -10.39 6.23
C GLY A 31 5.27 -8.98 6.42
N SER A 32 6.42 -8.68 5.84
CA SER A 32 7.07 -7.36 5.91
C SER A 32 6.24 -6.27 5.21
N VAL A 33 5.67 -6.61 4.05
CA VAL A 33 4.77 -5.73 3.30
C VAL A 33 3.51 -5.45 4.10
N THR A 34 2.89 -6.48 4.68
CA THR A 34 1.67 -6.35 5.49
C THR A 34 1.90 -5.48 6.72
N MET A 35 3.03 -5.67 7.42
CA MET A 35 3.41 -4.84 8.57
C MET A 35 3.59 -3.37 8.18
N SER A 36 4.22 -3.12 7.03
CA SER A 36 4.45 -1.77 6.50
C SER A 36 3.13 -1.10 6.09
N LEU A 37 2.26 -1.82 5.38
CA LEU A 37 0.93 -1.35 4.98
C LEU A 37 0.04 -1.05 6.19
N LYS A 38 0.11 -1.86 7.24
CA LYS A 38 -0.60 -1.61 8.50
C LYS A 38 -0.18 -0.27 9.12
N LYS A 39 1.13 -0.02 9.24
CA LYS A 39 1.67 1.25 9.78
C LYS A 39 1.29 2.45 8.92
N LEU A 40 1.38 2.32 7.60
CA LEU A 40 0.99 3.38 6.66
C LEU A 40 -0.50 3.70 6.74
N ARG A 41 -1.35 2.67 6.90
CA ARG A 41 -2.79 2.82 7.13
C ARG A 41 -3.09 3.51 8.45
N GLU A 42 -2.46 3.08 9.54
CA GLU A 42 -2.59 3.72 10.87
C GLU A 42 -2.15 5.19 10.84
N SER A 43 -1.16 5.50 9.99
CA SER A 43 -0.69 6.87 9.75
C SER A 43 -1.55 7.66 8.77
N ASN A 44 -2.62 7.07 8.20
CA ASN A 44 -3.48 7.66 7.17
C ASN A 44 -2.71 8.20 5.95
N LEU A 45 -1.58 7.58 5.61
CA LEU A 45 -0.73 7.95 4.47
C LEU A 45 -1.14 7.27 3.17
N ILE A 46 -1.95 6.22 3.26
CA ILE A 46 -2.43 5.43 2.11
C ILE A 46 -3.92 5.15 2.26
N ASP A 47 -4.63 5.13 1.14
CA ASP A 47 -6.03 4.70 1.11
C ASP A 47 -6.12 3.18 1.04
N CYS A 48 -7.03 2.60 1.82
CA CYS A 48 -7.36 1.18 1.76
C CYS A 48 -8.87 0.96 1.82
N ARG A 49 -9.35 -0.12 1.21
CA ARG A 49 -10.74 -0.57 1.32
C ARG A 49 -10.80 -2.07 1.54
N SER A 50 -11.94 -2.55 2.01
CA SER A 50 -12.23 -3.98 2.10
C SER A 50 -12.10 -4.62 0.72
N GLY A 51 -11.32 -5.69 0.65
CA GLY A 51 -11.11 -6.47 -0.56
C GLY A 51 -12.31 -7.38 -0.88
N PRO A 52 -12.24 -8.11 -2.00
CA PRO A 52 -13.32 -9.00 -2.44
C PRO A 52 -13.52 -10.24 -1.56
N LYS A 53 -12.56 -10.55 -0.68
CA LYS A 53 -12.58 -11.71 0.22
C LYS A 53 -12.75 -11.24 1.66
N GLN A 54 -13.43 -12.04 2.50
CA GLN A 54 -13.53 -11.74 3.93
C GLN A 54 -12.13 -11.53 4.52
N ASN A 55 -12.00 -10.45 5.31
CA ASN A 55 -10.78 -10.06 6.00
C ASN A 55 -9.57 -9.71 5.10
N SER A 56 -9.79 -9.41 3.81
CA SER A 56 -8.75 -8.90 2.91
C SER A 56 -8.88 -7.38 2.74
N TYR A 57 -7.75 -6.71 2.51
CA TYR A 57 -7.69 -5.28 2.18
C TYR A 57 -7.01 -5.10 0.82
N VAL A 58 -7.47 -4.10 0.08
CA VAL A 58 -6.77 -3.58 -1.10
C VAL A 58 -6.35 -2.14 -0.87
N TYR A 59 -5.20 -1.78 -1.42
CA TYR A 59 -4.50 -0.52 -1.20
C TYR A 59 -4.45 0.26 -2.49
N ARG A 60 -4.71 1.56 -2.41
CA ARG A 60 -4.77 2.42 -3.58
C ARG A 60 -3.37 2.86 -4.01
N GLY A 61 -3.10 2.74 -5.29
CA GLY A 61 -2.03 3.46 -5.98
C GLY A 61 -2.34 4.95 -6.03
N LEU A 62 -1.35 5.77 -5.68
CA LEU A 62 -1.43 7.23 -5.60
C LEU A 62 -0.82 7.91 -6.83
N CYS A 63 -0.46 7.16 -7.88
CA CYS A 63 0.06 7.74 -9.11
C CYS A 63 -0.95 8.71 -9.72
N GLY A 64 -0.58 9.99 -9.84
CA GLY A 64 -1.45 11.07 -10.31
C GLY A 64 -2.34 11.73 -9.24
N SER A 65 -2.39 11.22 -8.01
CA SER A 65 -2.96 11.97 -6.88
C SER A 65 -1.89 12.89 -6.32
N ALA A 66 -1.91 14.15 -6.74
CA ALA A 66 -1.15 15.23 -6.11
C ALA A 66 -1.22 15.06 -4.59
N ALA A 67 -0.09 14.71 -3.97
CA ALA A 67 0.02 14.50 -2.55
C ALA A 67 -0.57 15.73 -1.85
N LYS A 68 -1.77 15.58 -1.26
CA LYS A 68 -2.26 16.55 -0.27
C LYS A 68 -1.31 16.45 0.90
N LYS A 69 -0.23 17.24 0.87
CA LYS A 69 0.51 17.65 2.05
C LYS A 69 -0.54 18.10 3.07
N LYS A 70 -0.67 17.37 4.18
CA LYS A 70 -1.29 17.95 5.37
C LYS A 70 -0.42 19.15 5.80
N PRO A 71 -1.05 20.25 6.26
CA PRO A 71 -0.37 21.47 6.69
C PRO A 71 0.58 21.24 7.87
#